data_AF-A0A2S6N1D7-F1
#
_entry.id   AF-A0A2S6N1D7-F1
#
_cell.length_a   1.000
_cell.length_b   1.000
_cell.length_c   1.000
_cell.angle_alpha   90.00
_cell.angle_beta   90.00
_cell.angle_gamma   90.00
#
_symmetry.space_group_name_H-M   'P 1'
#
loop_
_entity.id
_entity.type
_entity.pdbx_description
1 polymer ?
#
loop_
_entity_poly.entity_id
_entity_poly.type
_entity_poly.pdbx_seq_one_letter_code
_entity_poly.pdbx_strand_id
1 'polypeptide(L)'
;MNHLQVGHFMGCAALAIAALTADARAQSPQNRLFATSASCEAARAFPAELCRHAHANALAELNEKSPRFTSRADCESHFHRCMIAGFASGRVEFQPALRGFEISALGASEPSVTPVIEKDASALDFRARTAVRADTCVSFSSREKAQARWLGIQRALAAANTTPPADAAKYFPPPDDSPVQS
;
A
#
# COMPACT_ATOMS: atom_id res chain seq x y z
N MET A 1 23.21 -13.72 82.29
CA MET A 1 22.21 -13.11 81.39
C MET A 1 22.50 -13.62 79.99
N ASN A 2 22.21 -14.91 79.77
CA ASN A 2 20.97 -15.49 79.19
C ASN A 2 21.16 -15.63 77.67
N HIS A 3 21.79 -16.74 77.26
CA HIS A 3 21.15 -17.97 76.76
C HIS A 3 20.51 -17.80 75.38
N LEU A 4 21.25 -18.24 74.37
CA LEU A 4 20.74 -18.74 73.09
C LEU A 4 19.84 -19.94 73.35
N GLN A 5 18.66 -19.99 72.73
CA GLN A 5 18.10 -21.25 72.27
C GLN A 5 17.17 -21.10 71.06
N VAL A 6 17.40 -22.04 70.14
CA VAL A 6 16.84 -22.20 68.79
C VAL A 6 15.54 -22.98 68.88
N GLY A 7 14.50 -22.54 68.15
CA GLY A 7 13.26 -23.28 67.96
C GLY A 7 12.99 -23.56 66.48
N HIS A 8 13.07 -24.84 66.10
CA HIS A 8 12.59 -25.39 64.82
C HIS A 8 11.11 -25.77 64.94
N PHE A 9 10.26 -25.30 64.04
CA PHE A 9 9.01 -25.96 63.59
C PHE A 9 8.74 -25.43 62.17
N MET A 10 9.05 -26.19 61.11
CA MET A 10 8.19 -27.20 60.48
C MET A 10 6.88 -26.59 59.96
N GLY A 11 6.84 -26.31 58.65
CA GLY A 11 5.64 -25.85 57.96
C GLY A 11 5.85 -25.79 56.45
N CYS A 12 5.54 -26.89 55.76
CA CYS A 12 5.44 -26.95 54.30
C CYS A 12 4.38 -25.96 53.80
N ALA A 13 4.83 -24.89 53.15
CA ALA A 13 3.99 -24.14 52.22
C ALA A 13 4.80 -23.92 50.95
N ALA A 14 4.82 -24.95 50.09
CA ALA A 14 5.11 -24.75 48.69
C ALA A 14 4.00 -23.86 48.13
N LEU A 15 4.22 -22.54 48.10
CA LEU A 15 3.43 -21.65 47.27
C LEU A 15 3.70 -22.03 45.82
N ALA A 16 2.81 -22.84 45.25
CA ALA A 16 2.68 -22.98 43.82
C ALA A 16 2.31 -21.61 43.26
N ILE A 17 3.30 -20.89 42.73
CA ILE A 17 3.04 -19.77 41.81
C ILE A 17 2.41 -20.42 40.58
N ALA A 18 1.09 -20.34 40.50
CA ALA A 18 0.35 -20.67 39.30
C ALA A 18 0.94 -19.80 38.19
N ALA A 19 1.68 -20.43 37.29
CA ALA A 19 2.09 -19.82 36.04
C ALA A 19 0.81 -19.39 35.34
N LEU A 20 0.58 -18.07 35.26
CA LEU A 20 -0.40 -17.53 34.34
C LEU A 20 0.05 -17.94 32.95
N THR A 21 -0.56 -18.99 32.42
CA THR A 21 -0.51 -19.30 31.01
C THR A 21 -1.22 -18.15 30.31
N ALA A 22 -0.43 -17.16 29.90
CA ALA A 22 -0.86 -16.16 28.95
C ALA A 22 -1.33 -16.94 27.72
N ASP A 23 -2.64 -16.96 27.54
CA ASP A 23 -3.31 -17.53 26.37
C ASP A 23 -2.90 -16.65 25.18
N ALA A 24 -1.74 -16.96 24.60
CA ALA A 24 -1.27 -16.41 23.35
C ALA A 24 -2.17 -16.98 22.26
N ARG A 25 -3.40 -16.49 22.18
CA ARG A 25 -4.25 -16.66 21.02
C ARG A 25 -3.42 -16.16 19.85
N ALA A 26 -2.96 -17.09 19.01
CA ALA A 26 -2.37 -16.77 17.73
C ALA A 26 -3.37 -15.88 16.98
N GLN A 27 -3.11 -14.58 16.97
CA GLN A 27 -3.90 -13.62 16.22
C GLN A 27 -3.68 -14.00 14.75
N SER A 28 -4.67 -14.66 14.15
CA SER A 28 -4.64 -14.95 12.72
C SER A 28 -4.36 -13.64 11.98
N PRO A 29 -3.45 -13.64 10.98
CA PRO A 29 -3.30 -12.56 10.03
C PRO A 29 -4.63 -11.89 9.68
N GLN A 30 -4.83 -10.64 10.09
CA GLN A 30 -6.02 -9.88 9.72
C GLN A 30 -5.61 -8.77 8.77
N ASN A 31 -5.79 -9.04 7.48
CA ASN A 31 -5.82 -8.00 6.46
C ASN A 31 -7.26 -7.49 6.37
N ARG A 32 -7.44 -6.18 6.57
CA ARG A 32 -8.76 -5.54 6.48
C ARG A 32 -8.68 -4.26 5.68
N LEU A 33 -9.57 -4.15 4.71
CA LEU A 33 -9.71 -2.99 3.84
C LEU A 33 -10.76 -2.02 4.39
N PHE A 34 -10.44 -0.74 4.42
CA PHE A 34 -11.35 0.33 4.81
C PHE A 34 -11.32 1.46 3.78
N ALA A 35 -12.47 2.09 3.52
CA ALA A 35 -12.54 3.21 2.59
C ALA A 35 -12.00 4.51 3.22
N THR A 36 -12.29 4.73 4.50
CA THR A 36 -11.93 5.94 5.26
C THR A 36 -11.57 5.61 6.70
N SER A 37 -10.89 6.53 7.41
CA SER A 37 -10.64 6.38 8.85
C SER A 37 -11.93 6.17 9.64
N ALA A 38 -12.99 6.94 9.33
CA ALA A 38 -14.29 6.80 9.96
C ALA A 38 -14.91 5.40 9.76
N SER A 39 -14.76 4.80 8.57
CA SER A 39 -15.24 3.43 8.32
C SER A 39 -14.45 2.38 9.13
N CYS A 40 -13.15 2.60 9.33
CA CYS A 40 -12.30 1.76 10.18
C CYS A 40 -12.70 1.88 11.66
N GLU A 41 -12.91 3.12 12.13
CA GLU A 41 -13.35 3.40 13.50
C GLU A 41 -14.72 2.79 13.80
N ALA A 42 -15.68 2.95 12.88
CA ALA A 42 -17.03 2.39 12.99
C ALA A 42 -17.01 0.84 13.05
N ALA A 43 -16.08 0.19 12.34
CA ALA A 43 -15.93 -1.26 12.37
C ALA A 43 -15.41 -1.80 13.71
N ARG A 44 -14.80 -0.95 14.56
CA ARG A 44 -14.22 -1.30 15.87
C ARG A 44 -13.24 -2.49 15.82
N ALA A 45 -12.63 -2.71 14.66
CA ALA A 45 -11.64 -3.76 14.44
C ALA A 45 -10.26 -3.38 14.97
N PHE A 46 -9.97 -2.08 15.00
CA PHE A 46 -8.72 -1.50 15.46
C PHE A 46 -9.01 -0.28 16.35
N PRO A 47 -8.05 0.14 17.19
CA PRO A 47 -8.15 1.40 17.94
C PRO A 47 -8.35 2.60 17.00
N ALA A 48 -9.12 3.60 17.43
CA ALA A 48 -9.44 4.76 16.59
C ALA A 48 -8.21 5.57 16.15
N GLU A 49 -7.21 5.71 17.04
CA GLU A 49 -5.92 6.33 16.68
C GLU A 49 -5.20 5.56 15.56
N LEU A 50 -5.19 4.22 15.62
CA LEU A 50 -4.59 3.38 14.59
C LEU A 50 -5.30 3.60 13.24
N CYS A 51 -6.64 3.64 13.23
CA CYS A 51 -7.40 3.94 12.01
C CYS A 51 -7.04 5.29 11.40
N ARG A 52 -6.84 6.33 12.24
CA ARG A 52 -6.42 7.67 11.77
C ARG A 52 -5.01 7.68 11.21
N HIS A 53 -4.05 7.09 11.92
CA HIS A 53 -2.67 6.95 11.44
C HIS A 53 -2.61 6.14 10.15
N ALA A 54 -3.31 5.01 10.07
CA ALA A 54 -3.35 4.16 8.89
C ALA A 54 -3.84 4.94 7.65
N HIS A 55 -4.96 5.64 7.78
CA HIS A 55 -5.50 6.45 6.67
C HIS A 55 -4.53 7.58 6.25
N ALA A 56 -3.96 8.30 7.22
CA ALA A 56 -3.02 9.39 6.94
C ALA A 56 -1.73 8.89 6.26
N ASN A 57 -1.20 7.76 6.72
CA ASN A 57 0.03 7.17 6.18
C ASN A 57 -0.21 6.56 4.80
N ALA A 58 -1.38 5.95 4.56
CA ALA A 58 -1.76 5.48 3.23
C ALA A 58 -1.85 6.65 2.23
N LEU A 59 -2.45 7.78 2.62
CA LEU A 59 -2.46 8.99 1.80
C LEU A 59 -1.04 9.52 1.55
N ALA A 60 -0.17 9.50 2.54
CA ALA A 60 1.22 9.92 2.38
C ALA A 60 2.00 9.02 1.40
N GLU A 61 1.83 7.70 1.49
CA GLU A 61 2.43 6.76 0.52
C GLU A 61 1.87 6.98 -0.88
N LEU A 62 0.55 7.16 -1.02
CA LEU A 62 -0.08 7.49 -2.30
C LEU A 62 0.54 8.76 -2.89
N ASN A 63 0.66 9.83 -2.09
CA ASN A 63 1.24 11.09 -2.52
C ASN A 63 2.73 10.96 -2.88
N GLU A 64 3.46 10.08 -2.22
CA GLU A 64 4.88 9.86 -2.49
C GLU A 64 5.11 9.04 -3.77
N LYS A 65 4.27 8.04 -4.03
CA LYS A 65 4.51 7.02 -5.07
C LYS A 65 3.66 7.16 -6.32
N SER A 66 2.67 8.04 -6.30
CA SER A 66 1.82 8.26 -7.47
C SER A 66 2.45 9.21 -8.48
N PRO A 67 2.31 8.93 -9.79
CA PRO A 67 2.66 9.88 -10.83
C PRO A 67 1.77 11.12 -10.76
N ARG A 68 2.34 12.25 -11.21
CA ARG A 68 1.65 13.53 -11.36
C ARG A 68 1.27 13.74 -12.81
N PHE A 69 0.05 14.23 -13.00
CA PHE A 69 -0.52 14.55 -14.30
C PHE A 69 -0.92 16.02 -14.34
N THR A 70 -0.73 16.66 -15.48
CA THR A 70 -1.14 18.06 -15.69
C THR A 70 -2.62 18.20 -16.05
N SER A 71 -3.30 17.08 -16.35
CA SER A 71 -4.71 17.01 -16.69
C SER A 71 -5.39 15.86 -15.94
N ARG A 72 -6.63 16.10 -15.50
CA ARG A 72 -7.49 15.06 -14.91
C ARG A 72 -7.76 13.94 -15.91
N ALA A 73 -8.08 14.30 -17.16
CA ALA A 73 -8.45 13.34 -18.19
C ALA A 73 -7.28 12.39 -18.53
N ASP A 74 -6.05 12.92 -18.56
CA ASP A 74 -4.84 12.13 -18.77
C ASP A 74 -4.64 11.11 -17.64
N CYS A 75 -4.76 11.57 -16.38
CA CYS A 75 -4.73 10.69 -15.22
C CYS A 75 -5.82 9.59 -15.26
N GLU A 76 -7.06 9.95 -15.58
CA GLU A 76 -8.21 9.03 -15.59
C GLU A 76 -8.10 7.98 -16.71
N SER A 77 -7.47 8.33 -17.84
CA SER A 77 -7.15 7.38 -18.92
C SER A 77 -6.31 6.19 -18.42
N HIS A 78 -5.54 6.42 -17.35
CA HIS A 78 -4.66 5.42 -16.76
C HIS A 78 -5.22 4.80 -15.47
N PHE A 79 -5.87 5.57 -14.61
CA PHE A 79 -6.18 5.19 -13.22
C PHE A 79 -7.67 5.21 -12.83
N HIS A 80 -8.58 5.33 -13.81
CA HIS A 80 -10.05 5.37 -13.65
C HIS A 80 -10.58 6.59 -12.89
N ARG A 81 -10.11 6.84 -11.66
CA ARG A 81 -10.45 8.02 -10.87
C ARG A 81 -9.21 8.74 -10.38
N CYS A 82 -9.26 10.07 -10.50
CA CYS A 82 -8.18 10.93 -10.08
C CYS A 82 -8.65 12.07 -9.18
N MET A 83 -7.74 12.50 -8.31
CA MET A 83 -7.92 13.60 -7.37
C MET A 83 -6.87 14.69 -7.60
N ILE A 84 -7.13 15.88 -7.07
CA ILE A 84 -6.15 16.96 -7.07
C ILE A 84 -4.98 16.55 -6.18
N ALA A 85 -3.80 16.60 -6.76
CA ALA A 85 -2.52 16.31 -6.13
C ALA A 85 -1.98 17.52 -5.33
N GLY A 86 -2.23 18.71 -5.87
CA GLY A 86 -1.65 19.96 -5.41
C GLY A 86 -1.44 20.93 -6.57
N PHE A 87 -0.61 21.93 -6.32
CA PHE A 87 -0.25 22.94 -7.31
C PHE A 87 1.26 22.96 -7.49
N ALA A 88 1.72 22.88 -8.73
CA ALA A 88 3.13 22.98 -9.09
C ALA A 88 3.28 23.90 -10.29
N SER A 89 4.26 24.79 -10.25
CA SER A 89 4.58 25.70 -11.37
C SER A 89 3.36 26.47 -11.90
N GLY A 90 2.47 26.90 -11.00
CA GLY A 90 1.25 27.66 -11.34
C GLY A 90 0.12 26.84 -11.96
N ARG A 91 0.18 25.50 -11.93
CA ARG A 91 -0.84 24.61 -12.49
C ARG A 91 -1.34 23.60 -11.45
N VAL A 92 -2.60 23.20 -11.58
CA VAL A 92 -3.16 22.08 -10.82
C VAL A 92 -2.55 20.79 -11.34
N GLU A 93 -2.08 19.95 -10.44
CA GLU A 93 -1.68 18.58 -10.76
C GLU A 93 -2.75 17.60 -10.27
N PHE A 94 -2.76 16.43 -10.89
CA PHE A 94 -3.65 15.32 -10.59
C PHE A 94 -2.86 14.06 -10.27
N GLN A 95 -3.43 13.20 -9.44
CA GLN A 95 -2.91 11.87 -9.13
C GLN A 95 -4.08 10.86 -9.03
N PRO A 96 -3.81 9.55 -9.01
CA PRO A 96 -4.82 8.52 -8.74
C PRO A 96 -5.53 8.79 -7.40
N ALA A 97 -6.83 8.55 -7.36
CA ALA A 97 -7.61 8.71 -6.14
C ALA A 97 -7.41 7.50 -5.19
N LEU A 98 -7.32 7.78 -3.89
CA LEU A 98 -7.37 6.73 -2.87
C LEU A 98 -8.78 6.12 -2.84
N ARG A 99 -8.89 4.80 -3.07
CA ARG A 99 -10.13 4.04 -2.85
C ARG A 99 -10.31 3.69 -1.38
N GLY A 100 -9.20 3.40 -0.72
CA GLY A 100 -9.15 3.00 0.67
C GLY A 100 -7.74 2.63 1.08
N PHE A 101 -7.63 1.95 2.21
CA PHE A 101 -6.36 1.47 2.74
C PHE A 101 -6.56 0.09 3.38
N GLU A 102 -5.58 -0.77 3.19
CA GLU A 102 -5.54 -2.09 3.81
C GLU A 102 -4.61 -2.05 5.02
N ILE A 103 -5.15 -2.38 6.19
CA ILE A 103 -4.34 -2.63 7.39
C ILE A 103 -4.00 -4.11 7.41
N SER A 104 -2.71 -4.43 7.50
CA SER A 104 -2.20 -5.78 7.73
C SER A 104 -1.68 -5.91 9.16
N ALA A 105 -2.32 -6.75 9.95
CA ALA A 105 -1.91 -7.12 11.30
C ALA A 105 -1.57 -8.62 11.34
N LEU A 106 -0.29 -8.95 11.14
CA LEU A 106 0.22 -10.32 11.08
C LEU A 106 0.79 -10.75 12.44
N GLY A 107 -0.05 -11.35 13.30
CA GLY A 107 0.39 -11.91 14.57
C GLY A 107 1.16 -10.90 15.44
N ALA A 108 2.41 -11.21 15.77
CA ALA A 108 3.27 -10.36 16.60
C ALA A 108 3.94 -9.18 15.84
N SER A 109 3.71 -9.04 14.54
CA SER A 109 4.30 -7.95 13.74
C SER A 109 3.57 -6.64 13.99
N GLU A 110 4.30 -5.52 13.92
CA GLU A 110 3.71 -4.18 13.98
C GLU A 110 2.68 -4.01 12.85
N PRO A 111 1.44 -3.59 13.15
CA PRO A 111 0.43 -3.33 12.14
C PRO A 111 0.95 -2.35 11.09
N SER A 112 0.75 -2.70 9.82
CA SER A 112 1.17 -1.89 8.68
C SER A 112 -0.02 -1.54 7.78
N VAL A 113 0.15 -0.55 6.93
CA VAL A 113 -0.88 -0.04 6.03
C VAL A 113 -0.35 0.15 4.62
N THR A 114 -1.16 -0.22 3.63
CA THR A 114 -0.89 0.00 2.21
C THR A 114 -2.08 0.74 1.58
N PRO A 115 -1.86 1.79 0.75
CA PRO A 115 -2.95 2.43 0.03
C PRO A 115 -3.53 1.50 -1.03
N VAL A 116 -4.83 1.63 -1.26
CA VAL A 116 -5.55 0.91 -2.31
C VAL A 116 -6.21 1.92 -3.23
N ILE A 117 -5.99 1.76 -4.53
CA ILE A 117 -6.62 2.55 -5.59
C ILE A 117 -7.55 1.65 -6.40
N GLU A 118 -8.37 2.21 -7.30
CA GLU A 118 -9.43 1.45 -7.99
C GLU A 118 -8.92 0.50 -9.06
N LYS A 119 -7.90 0.90 -9.81
CA LYS A 119 -7.27 0.04 -10.81
C LYS A 119 -6.09 -0.69 -10.20
N ASP A 120 -5.92 -1.96 -10.54
CA ASP A 120 -4.76 -2.74 -10.10
C ASP A 120 -3.47 -1.99 -10.43
N ALA A 121 -2.81 -1.59 -9.35
CA ALA A 121 -1.70 -0.67 -9.37
C ALA A 121 -0.38 -1.41 -9.62
N SER A 122 -0.36 -2.46 -10.44
CA SER A 122 0.89 -3.19 -10.73
C SER A 122 2.00 -2.25 -11.27
N ALA A 123 1.60 -1.12 -11.85
CA ALA A 123 2.49 -0.04 -12.26
C ALA A 123 3.02 0.86 -11.11
N LEU A 124 2.39 0.87 -9.95
CA LEU A 124 2.78 1.62 -8.74
C LEU A 124 3.37 0.67 -7.70
N ASP A 125 4.47 1.08 -7.07
CA ASP A 125 5.17 0.29 -6.06
C ASP A 125 4.93 0.93 -4.70
N PHE A 126 3.72 0.70 -4.17
CA PHE A 126 3.36 1.15 -2.83
C PHE A 126 4.06 0.27 -1.80
N ARG A 127 4.69 0.90 -0.81
CA ARG A 127 5.30 0.22 0.32
C ARG A 127 4.36 0.29 1.51
N ALA A 128 4.33 -0.79 2.28
CA ALA A 128 3.64 -0.79 3.56
C ALA A 128 4.31 0.23 4.50
N ARG A 129 3.50 1.13 5.08
CA ARG A 129 3.92 2.04 6.15
C ARG A 129 3.45 1.50 7.50
N THR A 130 4.03 1.98 8.60
CA THR A 130 3.48 1.68 9.93
C THR A 130 2.05 2.21 10.06
N ALA A 131 1.18 1.50 10.78
CA ALA A 131 -0.16 1.98 11.12
C ALA A 131 -0.25 2.50 12.57
N VAL A 132 0.77 2.28 13.41
CA VAL A 132 0.67 2.57 14.85
C VAL A 132 0.98 4.04 15.19
N ARG A 133 1.71 4.74 14.32
CA ARG A 133 2.09 6.15 14.50
C ARG A 133 1.92 6.94 13.21
N ALA A 134 1.76 8.25 13.31
CA ALA A 134 1.80 9.12 12.16
C ALA A 134 3.21 9.08 11.51
N ASP A 135 3.24 8.70 10.23
CA ASP A 135 4.41 8.69 9.36
C ASP A 135 4.00 9.27 8.00
N THR A 136 3.70 10.57 8.04
CA THR A 136 3.14 11.32 6.91
C THR A 136 4.20 12.05 6.09
N CYS A 137 5.48 11.80 6.38
CA CYS A 137 6.59 12.38 5.64
C CYS A 137 6.57 11.92 4.17
N VAL A 138 6.70 12.88 3.25
CA VAL A 138 6.74 12.64 1.81
C VAL A 138 8.07 13.15 1.27
N SER A 139 8.88 12.27 0.67
CA SER A 139 10.16 12.68 0.09
C SER A 139 10.01 13.17 -1.35
N PHE A 140 10.67 14.28 -1.66
CA PHE A 140 10.72 14.81 -3.03
C PHE A 140 11.43 13.85 -3.99
N SER A 141 12.57 13.29 -3.59
CA SER A 141 13.31 12.35 -4.44
C SER A 141 12.56 11.04 -4.67
N SER A 142 11.76 10.58 -3.70
CA SER A 142 10.87 9.44 -3.91
C SER A 142 9.79 9.73 -4.95
N ARG A 143 9.21 10.94 -4.95
CA ARG A 143 8.23 11.38 -5.95
C ARG A 143 8.84 11.46 -7.35
N GLU A 144 10.03 12.03 -7.48
CA GLU A 144 10.73 12.07 -8.77
C GLU A 144 11.01 10.67 -9.32
N LYS A 145 11.46 9.74 -8.46
CA LYS A 145 11.67 8.34 -8.84
C LYS A 145 10.37 7.66 -9.27
N ALA A 146 9.27 7.91 -8.56
CA ALA A 146 7.96 7.39 -8.94
C ALA A 146 7.51 7.92 -10.32
N GLN A 147 7.68 9.22 -10.57
CA GLN A 147 7.40 9.82 -11.88
C GLN A 147 8.27 9.21 -12.98
N ALA A 148 9.58 9.08 -12.75
CA ALA A 148 10.50 8.49 -13.72
C ALA A 148 10.15 7.03 -14.04
N ARG A 149 9.80 6.24 -13.03
CA ARG A 149 9.35 4.84 -13.20
C ARG A 149 8.08 4.78 -14.05
N TRP A 150 7.11 5.63 -13.76
CA TRP A 150 5.88 5.71 -14.54
C TRP A 150 6.15 6.02 -16.02
N LEU A 151 6.99 7.03 -16.31
CA LEU A 151 7.38 7.36 -17.68
C LEU A 151 8.10 6.19 -18.37
N GLY A 152 8.92 5.43 -17.65
CA GLY A 152 9.54 4.22 -18.15
C GLY A 152 8.53 3.15 -18.58
N ILE A 153 7.51 2.91 -17.75
CA ILE A 153 6.41 1.99 -18.06
C ILE A 153 5.65 2.43 -19.31
N GLN A 154 5.32 3.73 -19.41
CA GLN A 154 4.61 4.27 -20.58
C GLN A 154 5.40 4.07 -21.87
N ARG A 155 6.73 4.29 -21.85
CA ARG A 155 7.59 4.03 -23.00
C ARG A 155 7.61 2.55 -23.38
N ALA A 156 7.67 1.66 -22.39
CA ALA A 156 7.66 0.21 -22.63
C ALA A 156 6.33 -0.24 -23.25
N LEU A 157 5.20 0.28 -22.77
CA LEU A 157 3.87 -0.01 -23.33
C LEU A 157 3.73 0.53 -24.76
N ALA A 158 4.24 1.74 -25.04
CA ALA A 158 4.25 2.29 -26.38
C ALA A 158 5.08 1.42 -27.36
N ALA A 159 6.27 0.98 -26.93
CA ALA A 159 7.13 0.12 -27.74
C ALA A 159 6.48 -1.26 -28.03
N ALA A 160 5.82 -1.85 -27.04
CA ALA A 160 5.09 -3.11 -27.20
C ALA A 160 3.96 -2.98 -28.25
N ASN A 161 3.22 -1.86 -28.23
CA ASN A 161 2.13 -1.62 -29.18
C ASN A 161 2.61 -1.33 -30.61
N THR A 162 3.86 -0.90 -30.80
CA THR A 162 4.45 -0.64 -32.13
C THR A 162 5.10 -1.86 -32.78
N THR A 163 5.22 -2.99 -32.07
CA THR A 163 5.81 -4.21 -32.64
C THR A 163 4.72 -5.00 -33.38
N PRO A 164 4.74 -5.09 -34.71
CA PRO A 164 3.81 -5.95 -35.44
C PRO A 164 4.03 -7.40 -35.00
N PRO A 165 2.99 -8.24 -34.92
CA PRO A 165 3.21 -9.67 -34.72
C PRO A 165 4.15 -10.18 -35.82
N ALA A 166 5.13 -11.00 -35.45
CA ALA A 166 6.15 -11.54 -36.37
C ALA A 166 5.54 -12.30 -37.59
N ASP A 167 4.25 -12.61 -37.52
CA ASP A 167 3.48 -13.32 -38.55
C ASP A 167 2.73 -12.39 -39.52
N ALA A 168 2.70 -11.06 -39.27
CA ALA A 168 2.00 -10.12 -40.15
C ALA A 168 2.60 -10.07 -41.57
N ALA A 169 3.89 -10.39 -41.71
CA ALA A 169 4.57 -10.48 -43.01
C ALA A 169 4.11 -11.67 -43.87
N LYS A 170 3.37 -12.65 -43.31
CA LYS A 170 2.82 -13.80 -44.06
C LYS A 170 1.44 -13.51 -44.68
N TYR A 171 0.80 -12.40 -44.31
CA TYR A 171 -0.57 -12.07 -44.72
C TYR A 171 -0.67 -10.92 -45.73
N PHE A 172 0.44 -10.28 -46.10
CA PHE A 172 0.46 -9.36 -47.24
C PHE A 172 0.75 -10.15 -48.51
N PRO A 173 -0.25 -10.40 -49.38
CA PRO A 173 0.05 -10.91 -50.71
C PRO A 173 0.96 -9.91 -51.43
N PRO A 174 1.92 -10.38 -52.25
CA PRO A 174 2.72 -9.48 -53.07
C PRO A 174 1.79 -8.61 -53.94
N PRO A 175 2.17 -7.36 -54.23
CA PRO A 175 1.40 -6.53 -55.15
C PRO A 175 1.22 -7.27 -56.48
N ASP A 176 -0.02 -7.28 -56.97
CA ASP A 176 -0.37 -7.90 -58.24
C ASP A 176 0.22 -7.07 -59.38
N ASP A 177 1.35 -7.51 -59.93
CA ASP A 177 2.02 -6.91 -61.10
C ASP A 177 1.29 -7.24 -62.42
N SER A 178 0.00 -7.57 -62.38
CA SER A 178 -0.78 -7.80 -63.60
C SER A 178 -0.91 -6.52 -64.43
N PRO A 179 -0.40 -6.49 -65.68
CA PRO A 179 -0.54 -5.32 -66.53
C PRO A 179 -2.02 -5.10 -66.87
N VAL A 180 -2.51 -3.91 -66.55
CA VAL A 180 -3.84 -3.43 -66.96
C VAL A 180 -3.89 -3.42 -68.48
N GLN A 181 -4.55 -4.41 -69.07
CA GLN A 181 -4.85 -4.40 -70.51
C GLN A 181 -5.94 -3.34 -70.76
N SER A 182 -5.60 -2.39 -71.63
CA SER A 182 -6.45 -1.28 -72.08
C SER A 182 -7.45 -1.72 -73.15
#